data_AF-A0A067QVZ5-F1
#
_entry.id   AF-A0A067QVZ5-F1
#
_cell.length_a   1.000
_cell.length_b   1.000
_cell.length_c   1.000
_cell.angle_alpha   90.00
_cell.angle_beta   90.00
_cell.angle_gamma   90.00
#
_symmetry.space_group_name_H-M   'P 1'
#
loop_
_entity.id
_entity.type
_entity.pdbx_description
1 polymer ?
#
loop_
_entity_poly.entity_id
_entity_poly.type
_entity_poly.pdbx_seq_one_letter_code
_entity_poly.pdbx_strand_id
1 'polypeptide(L)'
;IQKLLPSHLPSKTMKIGIYKSIILPVVLYGCEIWPLSLKEGLRLNFFENKVHGVRRQVVHTKFCEQTWAICRIYKTPKNLIMQTSTALKIRNLTMERIMRWARYVARMDGTRDVHRVLVRKPEGKRPLGRSRRRWEDNLRRDLWEIGVEGDWILLAQDRDRWRALVNSVMNLRVP
;
A
#
# COMPACT_ATOMS: atom_id res chain seq x y z
N ILE A 1 5.09 21.95 6.51
CA ILE A 1 4.91 20.51 6.88
C ILE A 1 6.23 19.72 6.88
N GLN A 2 7.05 19.78 5.81
CA GLN A 2 8.27 18.97 5.68
C GLN A 2 9.25 19.04 6.87
N LYS A 3 9.39 20.21 7.52
CA LYS A 3 10.26 20.39 8.70
C LYS A 3 9.59 20.04 10.04
N LEU A 4 8.26 19.89 10.08
CA LEU A 4 7.47 19.72 11.31
C LEU A 4 7.27 18.25 11.71
N LEU A 5 7.12 17.34 10.74
CA LEU A 5 6.98 15.91 11.03
C LEU A 5 8.27 15.27 11.59
N PRO A 6 9.48 15.65 11.13
CA PRO A 6 10.73 15.09 11.65
C PRO A 6 11.17 15.67 13.00
N SER A 7 10.69 16.86 13.38
CA SER A 7 11.16 17.56 14.59
C SER A 7 10.54 16.97 15.86
N HIS A 8 11.18 17.13 17.02
CA HIS A 8 10.67 16.64 18.30
C HIS A 8 9.57 17.52 18.92
N LEU A 9 9.25 18.65 18.28
CA LEU A 9 8.37 19.70 18.81
C LEU A 9 6.89 19.28 18.93
N PRO A 10 6.26 18.62 17.94
CA PRO A 10 4.88 18.22 18.05
C PRO A 10 4.75 16.88 18.81
N SER A 11 3.74 16.79 19.68
CA SER A 11 3.38 15.53 20.34
C SER A 11 3.04 14.44 19.30
N LYS A 12 3.27 13.17 19.64
CA LYS A 12 3.00 12.04 18.73
C LYS A 12 1.54 12.03 18.26
N THR A 13 0.60 12.34 19.14
CA THR A 13 -0.84 12.40 18.84
C THR A 13 -1.16 13.48 17.81
N MET A 14 -0.53 14.65 17.91
CA MET A 14 -0.73 15.74 16.94
C MET A 14 -0.13 15.40 15.57
N LYS A 15 1.06 14.77 15.52
CA LYS A 15 1.63 14.28 14.26
C LYS A 15 0.74 13.25 13.58
N ILE A 16 0.18 12.32 14.35
CA ILE A 16 -0.75 11.31 13.86
C ILE A 16 -2.03 11.97 13.34
N GLY A 17 -2.55 12.98 14.05
CA GLY A 17 -3.72 13.76 13.63
C GLY A 17 -3.50 14.43 12.27
N ILE A 18 -2.42 15.20 12.13
CA ILE A 18 -2.04 15.88 10.87
C ILE A 18 -1.83 14.87 9.74
N TYR A 19 -1.18 13.75 10.04
CA TYR A 19 -0.97 12.70 9.06
C TYR A 19 -2.28 12.10 8.56
N LYS A 20 -3.22 11.76 9.46
CA LYS A 20 -4.51 11.16 9.09
C LYS A 20 -5.44 12.13 8.35
N SER A 21 -5.43 13.42 8.70
CA SER A 21 -6.37 14.40 8.13
C SER A 21 -5.88 15.03 6.82
N ILE A 22 -4.58 15.31 6.69
CA ILE A 22 -4.05 16.06 5.55
C ILE A 22 -3.27 15.15 4.61
N ILE A 23 -2.33 14.37 5.15
CA ILE A 23 -1.35 13.65 4.32
C ILE A 23 -1.96 12.37 3.75
N LEU A 24 -2.66 11.61 4.58
CA LEU A 24 -3.23 10.33 4.21
C LEU A 24 -4.22 10.45 3.03
N PRO A 25 -5.19 11.39 3.00
CA PRO A 25 -6.11 11.51 1.86
C PRO A 25 -5.38 11.86 0.55
N VAL A 26 -4.38 12.75 0.61
CA VAL A 26 -3.59 13.15 -0.57
C VAL A 26 -2.78 11.97 -1.11
N VAL A 27 -2.14 11.20 -0.21
CA VAL A 27 -1.38 10.01 -0.60
C VAL A 27 -2.32 8.95 -1.19
N LEU A 28 -3.46 8.68 -0.56
CA LEU A 28 -4.42 7.69 -1.04
C LEU A 28 -4.95 8.04 -2.43
N TYR A 29 -5.31 9.30 -2.66
CA TYR A 29 -5.74 9.78 -3.98
C TYR A 29 -4.67 9.56 -5.04
N GLY A 30 -3.41 9.88 -4.74
CA GLY A 30 -2.30 9.62 -5.64
C GLY A 30 -2.11 8.13 -5.96
N CYS A 31 -2.29 7.26 -4.96
CA CYS A 31 -2.12 5.81 -5.10
C CYS A 31 -3.28 5.12 -5.83
N GLU A 32 -4.48 5.69 -5.82
CA GLU A 32 -5.62 5.19 -6.60
C GLU A 32 -5.40 5.36 -8.11
N ILE A 33 -4.79 6.48 -8.50
CA ILE A 33 -4.62 6.86 -9.90
C ILE A 33 -3.32 6.29 -10.47
N TRP A 34 -2.25 6.30 -9.66
CA TRP A 34 -0.91 5.92 -10.12
C TRP A 34 -0.47 4.58 -9.55
N PRO A 35 0.11 3.71 -10.39
CA PRO A 35 0.62 2.43 -9.92
C PRO A 35 1.84 2.61 -9.02
N LEU A 36 1.69 2.19 -7.76
CA LEU A 36 2.79 2.15 -6.81
C LEU A 36 3.83 1.11 -7.24
N SER A 37 5.04 1.58 -7.51
CA SER A 37 6.21 0.73 -7.61
C SER A 37 6.61 0.20 -6.23
N LEU A 38 7.37 -0.90 -6.21
CA LEU A 38 7.91 -1.46 -4.97
C LEU A 38 8.78 -0.42 -4.22
N LYS A 39 9.58 0.37 -4.96
CA LYS A 39 10.43 1.42 -4.40
C LYS A 39 9.62 2.51 -3.71
N GLU A 40 8.52 2.94 -4.31
CA GLU A 40 7.61 3.95 -3.74
C GLU A 40 6.88 3.38 -2.52
N GLY A 41 6.39 2.15 -2.59
CA GLY A 41 5.77 1.47 -1.45
C GLY A 41 6.71 1.37 -0.24
N LEU A 42 7.99 1.04 -0.47
CA LEU A 42 8.99 1.02 0.60
C LEU A 42 9.27 2.41 1.18
N ARG A 43 9.28 3.46 0.35
CA ARG A 43 9.42 4.85 0.81
C ARG A 43 8.23 5.31 1.64
N LEU A 44 7.02 4.94 1.26
CA LEU A 44 5.80 5.21 2.03
C LEU A 44 5.82 4.48 3.37
N ASN A 45 6.18 3.20 3.39
CA ASN A 45 6.34 2.45 4.64
C ASN A 45 7.38 3.09 5.57
N PHE A 46 8.51 3.54 5.02
CA PHE A 46 9.52 4.24 5.81
C PHE A 46 8.99 5.56 6.38
N PHE A 47 8.25 6.32 5.57
CA PHE A 47 7.63 7.56 5.99
C PHE A 47 6.59 7.34 7.10
N GLU A 48 5.70 6.36 6.94
CA GLU A 48 4.75 5.93 7.96
C GLU A 48 5.45 5.57 9.27
N ASN A 49 6.46 4.69 9.20
CA ASN A 49 7.23 4.29 10.37
C ASN A 49 7.89 5.49 11.05
N LYS A 50 8.37 6.48 10.28
CA LYS A 50 8.93 7.71 10.82
C LYS A 50 7.89 8.58 11.53
N VAL A 51 6.70 8.75 10.95
CA VAL A 51 5.58 9.52 11.54
C VAL A 51 5.06 8.86 12.82
N HIS A 52 4.91 7.54 12.81
CA HIS A 52 4.47 6.75 13.97
C HIS A 52 5.56 6.58 15.04
N GLY A 53 6.79 7.08 14.80
CA GLY A 53 7.90 6.97 15.75
C GLY A 53 8.45 5.56 15.89
N VAL A 54 8.18 4.69 14.91
CA VAL A 54 8.73 3.33 14.79
C VAL A 54 10.15 3.43 14.24
N ARG A 55 11.10 3.79 15.12
CA ARG A 55 12.53 3.69 14.81
C ARG A 55 13.01 2.27 15.11
N ARG A 56 13.68 1.66 14.12
CA ARG A 56 14.47 0.44 14.35
C ARG A 56 15.59 0.76 15.31
N GLN A 57 15.65 0.07 16.44
CA GLN A 57 16.73 0.23 17.41
C GLN A 57 17.85 -0.74 17.02
N VAL A 58 19.08 -0.23 16.94
CA VAL A 58 20.26 -1.09 16.82
C VAL A 58 20.41 -1.81 18.15
N VAL A 59 20.37 -3.13 18.13
CA VAL A 59 20.49 -3.94 19.35
C VAL A 59 21.90 -4.47 19.48
N HIS A 60 22.48 -4.94 18.37
CA HIS A 60 23.86 -5.44 18.35
C HIS A 60 24.54 -5.03 17.06
N THR A 61 25.86 -4.86 17.12
CA THR A 61 26.74 -4.82 15.95
C THR A 61 27.52 -6.12 15.92
N LYS A 62 27.43 -6.86 14.81
CA LYS A 62 28.16 -8.12 14.63
C LYS A 62 29.16 -7.93 13.49
N PHE A 63 30.42 -8.31 13.71
CA PHE A 63 31.38 -8.42 12.63
C PHE A 63 31.04 -9.66 11.79
N CYS A 64 30.88 -9.47 10.48
CA CYS A 64 30.59 -10.54 9.55
C CYS A 64 31.89 -10.93 8.84
N GLU A 65 32.44 -12.10 9.19
CA GLU A 65 33.69 -12.61 8.60
C GLU A 65 33.57 -12.83 7.08
N GLN A 66 32.40 -13.23 6.59
CA GLN A 66 32.17 -13.50 5.16
C GLN A 66 32.17 -12.25 4.28
N THR A 67 31.89 -11.08 4.84
CA THR A 67 31.85 -9.81 4.10
C THR A 67 32.88 -8.81 4.62
N TRP A 68 33.70 -9.19 5.60
CA TRP A 68 34.67 -8.33 6.28
C TRP A 68 34.10 -6.97 6.70
N ALA A 69 32.84 -6.97 7.13
CA ALA A 69 32.07 -5.76 7.41
C ALA A 69 31.35 -5.83 8.76
N ILE A 70 31.24 -4.69 9.43
CA ILE A 70 30.42 -4.55 10.64
C ILE A 70 28.95 -4.46 10.23
N CYS A 71 28.17 -5.51 10.54
CA CYS A 71 26.74 -5.53 10.34
C CYS A 71 26.01 -4.98 11.57
N ARG A 72 25.16 -3.97 11.39
CA ARG A 72 24.22 -3.50 12.42
C ARG A 72 22.99 -4.41 12.41
N ILE A 73 22.75 -5.10 13.52
CA ILE A 73 21.55 -5.90 13.76
C ILE A 73 20.50 -5.00 14.42
N TYR A 74 19.38 -4.84 13.72
CA TYR A 74 18.25 -4.03 14.16
C TYR A 74 17.17 -4.93 14.78
N LYS A 75 16.67 -4.64 16.00
CA LYS A 75 15.34 -5.14 16.42
C LYS A 75 14.30 -4.06 16.16
N THR A 76 13.14 -4.54 15.73
CA THR A 76 11.89 -3.81 15.90
C THR A 76 11.37 -4.07 17.33
N PRO A 77 11.08 -3.02 18.13
CA PRO A 77 10.50 -3.21 19.45
C PRO A 77 9.10 -3.83 19.32
N LYS A 78 8.90 -5.03 19.88
CA LYS A 78 7.65 -5.82 19.80
C LYS A 78 6.41 -5.04 20.25
N ASN A 79 6.58 -4.16 21.24
CA ASN A 79 5.53 -3.38 21.89
C ASN A 79 4.93 -2.32 20.94
N LEU A 80 5.70 -1.88 19.94
CA LEU A 80 5.26 -0.93 18.92
C LEU A 80 4.60 -1.62 17.72
N ILE A 81 4.88 -2.91 17.50
CA ILE A 81 4.25 -3.74 16.46
C ILE A 81 2.77 -3.95 16.78
N MET A 82 2.40 -4.03 18.06
CA MET A 82 0.98 -4.07 18.45
C MET A 82 0.24 -2.75 18.16
N GLN A 83 0.84 -1.59 18.44
CA GLN A 83 0.20 -0.30 18.12
C GLN A 83 0.14 -0.03 16.61
N THR A 84 1.10 -0.51 15.83
CA THR A 84 1.02 -0.48 14.37
C THR A 84 0.11 -1.56 13.79
N SER A 85 -0.18 -2.64 14.52
CA SER A 85 -1.20 -3.63 14.10
C SER A 85 -2.61 -3.05 14.14
N THR A 86 -2.87 -2.05 14.98
CA THR A 86 -4.10 -1.24 14.98
C THR A 86 -4.06 -0.06 14.01
N ALA A 87 -2.88 0.28 13.46
CA ALA A 87 -2.75 1.35 12.47
C ALA A 87 -2.87 0.76 11.06
N LEU A 88 -3.96 1.09 10.37
CA LEU A 88 -4.13 0.75 8.95
C LEU A 88 -2.92 1.30 8.16
N LYS A 89 -2.06 0.40 7.66
CA LYS A 89 -0.94 0.77 6.79
C LYS A 89 -1.48 1.41 5.51
N ILE A 90 -0.80 2.41 4.95
CA ILE A 90 -1.25 3.05 3.69
C ILE A 90 -1.45 2.00 2.61
N ARG A 91 -0.57 0.99 2.55
CA ARG A 91 -0.70 -0.10 1.58
C ARG A 91 -2.05 -0.82 1.67
N ASN A 92 -2.50 -1.18 2.87
CA ASN A 92 -3.78 -1.88 3.05
C ASN A 92 -4.95 -0.99 2.64
N LEU A 93 -4.90 0.31 2.99
CA LEU A 93 -5.89 1.29 2.56
C LEU A 93 -5.93 1.48 1.05
N THR A 94 -4.77 1.55 0.40
CA THR A 94 -4.67 1.66 -1.06
C THR A 94 -5.25 0.42 -1.73
N MET A 95 -4.86 -0.77 -1.28
CA MET A 95 -5.38 -2.04 -1.79
C MET A 95 -6.91 -2.12 -1.66
N GLU A 96 -7.43 -1.75 -0.50
CA GLU A 96 -8.87 -1.72 -0.24
C GLU A 96 -9.62 -0.81 -1.21
N ARG A 97 -9.13 0.42 -1.44
CA ARG A 97 -9.77 1.37 -2.35
C ARG A 97 -9.74 0.89 -3.80
N ILE A 98 -8.59 0.37 -4.24
CA ILE A 98 -8.43 -0.22 -5.57
C ILE A 98 -9.44 -1.35 -5.76
N MET A 99 -9.58 -2.25 -4.77
CA MET A 99 -10.53 -3.36 -4.84
C MET A 99 -11.99 -2.90 -4.80
N ARG A 100 -12.34 -1.87 -4.01
CA ARG A 100 -13.71 -1.32 -4.02
C ARG A 100 -14.08 -0.74 -5.37
N TRP A 101 -13.17 0.04 -5.97
CA TRP A 101 -13.39 0.62 -7.28
C TRP A 101 -13.40 -0.45 -8.37
N ALA A 102 -12.52 -1.45 -8.29
CA ALA A 102 -12.50 -2.60 -9.21
C ALA A 102 -13.84 -3.32 -9.27
N ARG A 103 -14.45 -3.62 -8.11
CA ARG A 103 -15.79 -4.22 -8.05
C ARG A 103 -16.84 -3.34 -8.70
N TYR A 104 -16.77 -2.03 -8.48
CA TYR A 104 -17.72 -1.11 -9.09
C TYR A 104 -17.60 -1.13 -10.61
N VAL A 105 -16.39 -1.07 -11.15
CA VAL A 105 -16.14 -1.12 -12.60
C VAL A 105 -16.54 -2.46 -13.18
N ALA A 106 -16.15 -3.59 -12.57
CA ALA A 106 -16.49 -4.94 -13.07
C ALA A 106 -18.00 -5.21 -13.14
N ARG A 107 -18.80 -4.46 -12.37
CA ARG A 107 -20.26 -4.60 -12.32
C ARG A 107 -20.99 -3.49 -13.08
N MET A 108 -20.26 -2.59 -13.73
CA MET A 108 -20.88 -1.63 -14.64
C MET A 108 -21.46 -2.35 -15.85
N ASP A 109 -22.50 -1.76 -16.42
CA ASP A 109 -22.99 -2.16 -17.73
C ASP A 109 -21.88 -2.05 -18.78
N GLY A 110 -21.83 -3.04 -19.68
CA GLY A 110 -20.83 -3.15 -20.74
C GLY A 110 -20.88 -2.03 -21.77
N THR A 111 -21.95 -1.23 -21.76
CA THR A 111 -22.09 -0.02 -22.58
C THR A 111 -21.19 1.12 -22.10
N ARG A 112 -20.83 1.16 -20.79
CA ARG A 112 -20.04 2.26 -20.22
C ARG A 112 -18.60 2.23 -20.70
N ASP A 113 -18.07 3.39 -21.08
CA ASP A 113 -16.70 3.53 -21.59
C ASP A 113 -15.65 2.97 -20.63
N VAL A 114 -15.82 3.19 -19.32
CA VAL A 114 -14.87 2.70 -18.30
C VAL A 114 -14.78 1.17 -18.32
N HIS A 115 -15.92 0.48 -18.38
CA HIS A 115 -15.96 -0.98 -18.49
C HIS A 115 -15.40 -1.45 -19.84
N ARG A 116 -15.73 -0.76 -20.94
CA ARG A 116 -15.19 -1.06 -22.27
C ARG A 116 -13.68 -0.94 -22.33
N VAL A 117 -13.09 0.10 -21.74
CA VAL A 117 -11.62 0.29 -21.70
C VAL A 117 -10.96 -0.80 -20.88
N LEU A 118 -11.56 -1.21 -19.76
CA LEU A 118 -11.07 -2.30 -18.92
C LEU A 118 -11.03 -3.62 -19.70
N VAL A 119 -12.14 -3.98 -20.36
CA VAL A 119 -12.30 -5.28 -21.05
C VAL A 119 -11.58 -5.31 -22.40
N ARG A 120 -11.70 -4.25 -23.22
CA ARG A 120 -11.13 -4.22 -24.59
C ARG A 120 -9.61 -4.18 -24.62
N LYS A 121 -8.93 -3.86 -23.51
CA LYS A 121 -7.46 -3.79 -23.40
C LYS A 121 -6.84 -3.11 -24.63
N PRO A 122 -6.95 -1.77 -24.76
CA PRO A 122 -6.54 -1.07 -25.98
C PRO A 122 -5.11 -1.44 -26.38
N GLU A 123 -4.96 -1.84 -27.64
CA GLU A 123 -3.69 -2.22 -28.24
C GLU A 123 -2.88 -0.97 -28.60
N GLY A 124 -1.57 -1.01 -28.34
CA GLY A 124 -0.68 0.11 -28.61
C GLY A 124 0.58 0.10 -27.74
N LYS A 125 1.65 0.72 -28.25
CA LYS A 125 2.90 0.92 -27.50
C LYS A 125 2.74 2.14 -26.60
N ARG A 126 3.15 2.03 -25.32
CA ARG A 126 3.18 3.17 -24.42
C ARG A 126 4.31 4.13 -24.80
N PRO A 127 4.09 5.45 -24.70
CA PRO A 127 5.16 6.42 -24.88
C PRO A 127 6.22 6.26 -23.79
N LEU A 128 7.46 6.61 -24.14
CA LEU A 128 8.58 6.64 -23.21
C LEU A 128 8.28 7.64 -22.06
N GLY A 129 8.63 7.27 -20.83
CA GLY A 129 8.40 8.08 -19.63
C GLY A 129 7.10 7.81 -18.87
N ARG A 130 6.11 7.13 -19.46
CA ARG A 130 4.93 6.65 -18.70
C ARG A 130 5.28 5.44 -17.84
N SER A 131 4.61 5.30 -16.70
CA SER A 131 4.76 4.11 -15.86
C SER A 131 4.47 2.85 -16.68
N ARG A 132 5.35 1.84 -16.54
CA ARG A 132 5.22 0.58 -17.25
C ARG A 132 4.01 -0.22 -16.78
N ARG A 133 3.62 -0.09 -15.51
CA ARG A 133 2.51 -0.82 -14.89
C ARG A 133 1.16 -0.18 -15.21
N ARG A 134 0.13 -1.00 -15.41
CA ARG A 134 -1.28 -0.60 -15.45
C ARG A 134 -1.84 -0.50 -14.04
N TRP A 135 -2.94 0.22 -13.91
CA TRP A 135 -3.76 0.15 -12.70
C TRP A 135 -4.19 -1.30 -12.40
N GLU A 136 -4.63 -2.03 -13.44
CA GLU A 136 -5.03 -3.45 -13.35
C GLU A 136 -3.89 -4.37 -12.87
N ASP A 137 -2.63 -4.06 -13.21
CA ASP A 137 -1.47 -4.84 -12.78
C ASP A 137 -1.26 -4.73 -11.26
N ASN A 138 -1.62 -3.60 -10.65
CA ASN A 138 -1.61 -3.48 -9.18
C ASN A 138 -2.70 -4.34 -8.57
N LEU A 139 -3.92 -4.27 -9.10
CA LEU A 139 -5.03 -5.09 -8.60
C LEU A 139 -4.67 -6.58 -8.66
N ARG A 140 -4.11 -7.06 -9.78
CA ARG A 140 -3.64 -8.44 -9.91
C ARG A 140 -2.58 -8.81 -8.88
N ARG A 141 -1.58 -7.94 -8.68
CA ARG A 141 -0.55 -8.14 -7.64
C ARG A 141 -1.16 -8.19 -6.25
N ASP A 142 -2.07 -7.27 -5.95
CA ASP A 142 -2.67 -7.13 -4.64
C ASP A 142 -3.59 -8.33 -4.33
N LEU A 143 -4.31 -8.85 -5.33
CA LEU A 143 -5.07 -10.11 -5.25
C LEU A 143 -4.16 -11.33 -5.06
N TRP A 144 -3.03 -11.38 -5.77
CA TRP A 144 -2.01 -12.42 -5.59
C TRP A 144 -1.46 -12.43 -4.17
N GLU A 145 -1.21 -11.27 -3.56
CA GLU A 145 -0.76 -11.17 -2.16
C GLU A 145 -1.78 -11.74 -1.15
N ILE A 146 -3.07 -11.79 -1.52
CA ILE A 146 -4.15 -12.37 -0.70
C ILE A 146 -4.37 -13.86 -1.03
N GLY A 147 -3.64 -14.41 -2.01
CA GLY A 147 -3.81 -15.78 -2.48
C GLY A 147 -5.01 -15.98 -3.41
N VAL A 148 -5.48 -14.91 -4.06
CA VAL A 148 -6.53 -15.00 -5.07
C VAL A 148 -5.90 -15.08 -6.45
N GLU A 149 -6.15 -16.20 -7.13
CA GLU A 149 -5.77 -16.43 -8.53
C GLU A 149 -7.02 -16.55 -9.41
N GLY A 150 -6.88 -16.19 -10.70
CA GLY A 150 -7.95 -16.33 -11.69
C GLY A 150 -8.61 -15.02 -12.12
N ASP A 151 -9.76 -15.14 -12.77
CA ASP A 151 -10.49 -14.00 -13.31
C ASP A 151 -11.24 -13.24 -12.21
N TRP A 152 -10.63 -12.13 -11.79
CA TRP A 152 -11.17 -11.26 -10.76
C TRP A 152 -12.48 -10.57 -11.19
N ILE A 153 -12.77 -10.45 -12.50
CA ILE A 153 -14.02 -9.84 -12.98
C ILE A 153 -15.22 -10.73 -12.61
N LEU A 154 -15.07 -12.04 -12.77
CA LEU A 154 -16.08 -13.02 -12.35
C LEU A 154 -16.22 -13.03 -10.82
N LEU A 155 -15.10 -13.03 -10.11
CA LEU A 155 -15.07 -12.98 -8.65
C LEU A 155 -15.75 -11.71 -8.09
N ALA A 156 -15.61 -10.58 -8.78
CA ALA A 156 -16.22 -9.32 -8.39
C ALA A 156 -17.74 -9.29 -8.52
N GLN A 157 -18.36 -10.24 -9.26
CA GLN A 157 -19.82 -10.37 -9.33
C GLN A 157 -20.41 -10.88 -8.01
N ASP A 158 -19.72 -11.78 -7.32
CA ASP A 158 -20.10 -12.25 -5.99
C ASP A 158 -19.79 -11.15 -4.95
N ARG A 159 -20.86 -10.47 -4.50
CA ARG A 159 -20.74 -9.34 -3.56
C ARG A 159 -20.14 -9.75 -2.22
N ASP A 160 -20.49 -10.93 -1.73
CA ASP A 160 -20.16 -11.32 -0.38
C ASP A 160 -18.74 -11.87 -0.32
N ARG A 161 -18.34 -12.68 -1.31
CA ARG A 161 -16.93 -13.07 -1.48
C ARG A 161 -16.02 -11.86 -1.68
N TRP A 162 -16.41 -10.92 -2.54
CA TRP A 162 -15.59 -9.72 -2.75
C TRP A 162 -15.48 -8.86 -1.49
N ARG A 163 -16.59 -8.67 -0.75
CA ARG A 163 -16.57 -7.92 0.51
C ARG A 163 -15.69 -8.59 1.55
N ALA A 164 -15.72 -9.93 1.65
CA ALA A 164 -14.85 -10.69 2.56
C ALA A 164 -13.37 -10.49 2.22
N LEU A 165 -12.99 -10.52 0.93
CA LEU A 165 -11.62 -10.24 0.48
C LEU A 165 -11.19 -8.81 0.82
N VAL A 166 -12.04 -7.82 0.55
CA VAL A 166 -11.74 -6.42 0.89
C VAL A 166 -11.53 -6.25 2.41
N ASN A 167 -12.32 -6.93 3.23
CA ASN A 167 -12.17 -6.91 4.67
C ASN A 167 -10.92 -7.64 5.15
N SER A 168 -10.49 -8.71 4.47
CA SER A 168 -9.26 -9.43 4.82
C SER A 168 -8.02 -8.56 4.59
N VAL A 169 -8.01 -7.72 3.54
CA VAL A 169 -6.93 -6.75 3.25
C VAL A 169 -6.67 -5.82 4.42
N MET A 170 -7.74 -5.34 5.06
CA MET A 170 -7.61 -4.42 6.20
C MET A 170 -6.93 -5.07 7.40
N ASN A 171 -6.99 -6.40 7.48
CA ASN A 171 -6.38 -7.22 8.53
C ASN A 171 -5.03 -7.83 8.13
N LEU A 172 -4.53 -7.60 6.91
CA LEU A 172 -3.24 -8.12 6.45
C LEU A 172 -2.09 -7.55 7.27
N ARG A 173 -1.40 -8.44 7.99
CA ARG A 173 -0.12 -8.14 8.62
C ARG A 173 0.96 -8.21 7.57
N VAL A 174 1.34 -7.05 7.03
CA VAL A 174 2.54 -6.97 6.18
C VAL A 174 3.77 -7.36 7.02
N PRO A 175 4.60 -8.33 6.57
CA PRO A 175 5.81 -8.78 7.27
C PRO A 175 6.84 -7.66 7.50
#